data_AF-A0AAU5BHC8-F1
#
_entry.id   AF-A0AAU5BHC8-F1
#
_cell.length_a   1.000
_cell.length_b   1.000
_cell.length_c   1.000
_cell.angle_alpha   90.00
_cell.angle_beta   90.00
_cell.angle_gamma   90.00
#
_symmetry.space_group_name_H-M   'P 1'
#
loop_
_entity.id
_entity.type
_entity.pdbx_description
1 polymer ?
#
loop_
_entity_poly.entity_id
_entity_poly.type
_entity_poly.pdbx_seq_one_letter_code
_entity_poly.pdbx_strand_id
1 'polypeptide(L)'
;MSADLAAYGGAVVLVGTVAVTWAVRLMHAPTRRAAGSAGFTPPVPGTRYLPCHTTRCAHMTHPHLPHGDGAWRCRQCGNVKGGTQ
;
A
#
# COMPACT_ATOMS: atom_id res chain seq x y z
N MET A 1 24.52 -35.95 -40.12
CA MET A 1 24.30 -35.82 -38.67
C MET A 1 22.97 -36.50 -38.36
N SER A 2 22.96 -37.50 -37.50
CA SER A 2 21.78 -38.36 -37.24
C SER A 2 20.67 -37.57 -36.54
N ALA A 3 19.42 -37.80 -36.95
CA ALA A 3 18.23 -37.15 -36.38
C ALA A 3 18.12 -37.32 -34.85
N ASP A 4 18.68 -38.41 -34.33
CA ASP A 4 18.74 -38.69 -32.90
C ASP A 4 19.57 -37.64 -32.14
N LEU A 5 20.74 -37.23 -32.67
CA LEU A 5 21.56 -36.20 -32.04
C LEU A 5 20.85 -34.85 -32.00
N ALA A 6 20.03 -34.54 -33.01
CA ALA A 6 19.21 -33.33 -33.04
C ALA A 6 18.07 -33.41 -32.01
N ALA A 7 17.44 -34.57 -31.84
CA ALA A 7 16.39 -34.80 -30.84
C ALA A 7 16.95 -34.70 -29.41
N TYR A 8 18.09 -35.33 -29.13
CA TYR A 8 18.75 -35.23 -27.82
C TYR A 8 19.26 -33.81 -27.55
N GLY A 9 19.83 -33.14 -28.56
CA GLY A 9 20.24 -31.74 -28.45
C GLY A 9 19.07 -30.82 -28.11
N GLY A 10 17.94 -30.99 -28.80
CA GLY A 10 16.71 -30.24 -28.51
C GLY A 10 16.17 -30.50 -27.10
N ALA A 11 16.19 -31.74 -26.64
CA ALA A 11 15.75 -32.11 -25.28
C ALA A 11 16.62 -31.46 -24.19
N VAL A 12 17.95 -31.45 -24.37
CA VAL A 12 18.88 -30.81 -23.41
C VAL A 12 18.64 -29.30 -23.33
N VAL A 13 18.42 -28.64 -24.47
CA VAL A 13 18.11 -27.19 -24.49
C VAL A 13 16.80 -26.89 -23.78
N LEU A 14 15.75 -27.69 -24.01
CA LEU A 14 14.46 -27.52 -23.33
C LEU A 14 14.59 -27.72 -21.81
N VAL A 15 15.27 -28.77 -21.36
CA VAL A 15 15.47 -29.02 -19.92
C VAL A 15 16.30 -27.89 -19.28
N GLY A 16 17.36 -27.45 -19.95
CA GLY A 16 18.20 -26.34 -19.49
C GLY A 16 17.42 -25.03 -19.36
N THR A 17 16.62 -24.66 -20.36
CA THR A 17 15.80 -23.44 -20.32
C THR A 17 14.73 -23.47 -19.23
N VAL A 18 14.07 -24.61 -19.02
CA VAL A 18 13.10 -24.77 -17.92
C VAL A 18 13.78 -24.61 -16.57
N ALA A 19 14.94 -25.24 -16.38
CA ALA A 19 15.71 -25.18 -15.14
C ALA A 19 16.17 -23.74 -14.82
N VAL A 20 16.72 -23.03 -15.81
CA VAL A 20 17.14 -21.63 -15.66
C VAL A 20 15.95 -20.73 -15.34
N THR A 21 14.83 -20.90 -16.05
CA THR A 21 13.61 -20.11 -15.81
C THR A 21 13.08 -20.30 -14.39
N TRP A 22 13.08 -21.55 -13.90
CA TRP A 22 12.68 -21.87 -12.54
C TRP A 22 13.64 -21.27 -11.49
N ALA A 23 14.94 -21.39 -11.71
CA ALA A 23 15.94 -20.83 -10.81
C ALA A 23 15.78 -19.31 -10.67
N VAL A 24 15.61 -18.58 -11.78
CA VAL A 24 15.40 -17.13 -11.76
C VAL A 24 14.14 -16.76 -10.97
N ARG A 25 13.03 -17.48 -11.16
CA ARG A 25 11.77 -17.24 -10.43
C ARG A 25 11.90 -17.48 -8.94
N LEU A 26 12.63 -18.51 -8.54
CA LEU A 26 12.86 -18.83 -7.13
C LEU A 26 13.80 -17.83 -6.46
N MET A 27 14.84 -17.37 -7.17
CA MET A 27 15.76 -16.34 -6.66
C MET A 27 15.08 -14.97 -6.53
N HIS A 28 14.19 -14.63 -7.45
CA HIS A 28 13.42 -13.38 -7.42
C HIS A 28 12.10 -13.50 -6.67
N ALA A 29 11.83 -14.65 -6.03
CA ALA A 29 10.68 -14.78 -5.17
C ALA A 29 10.84 -13.73 -4.06
N PRO A 30 9.92 -12.75 -3.94
CA PRO A 30 10.03 -11.74 -2.91
C PRO A 30 10.05 -12.48 -1.58
N THR A 31 11.14 -12.33 -0.82
CA THR A 31 11.19 -12.77 0.56
C THR A 31 9.98 -12.14 1.23
N ARG A 32 8.99 -12.94 1.62
CA ARG A 32 7.86 -12.43 2.41
C ARG A 32 8.47 -11.92 3.69
N ARG A 33 8.69 -10.60 3.75
CA ARG A 33 9.05 -9.93 4.98
C ARG A 33 7.98 -10.35 5.98
N ALA A 34 8.38 -10.97 7.08
CA ALA A 34 7.44 -11.33 8.14
C ALA A 34 6.59 -10.08 8.39
N ALA A 35 5.29 -10.19 8.13
CA ALA A 35 4.39 -9.06 8.28
C ALA A 35 4.31 -8.78 9.78
N GLY A 36 5.18 -7.90 10.27
CA GLY A 36 4.94 -7.25 11.54
C GLY A 36 3.55 -6.63 11.46
N SER A 37 2.70 -6.87 12.44
CA SER A 37 1.43 -6.18 12.51
C SER A 37 1.72 -4.68 12.52
N ALA A 38 1.06 -3.92 11.64
CA ALA A 38 1.12 -2.48 11.72
C ALA A 38 0.58 -2.08 13.10
N GLY A 39 1.37 -1.32 13.87
CA GLY A 39 0.92 -0.79 15.15
C GLY A 39 -0.30 0.10 14.95
N PHE A 40 -1.37 -0.16 15.69
CA PHE A 40 -2.51 0.74 15.72
C PHE A 40 -2.27 1.84 16.75
N THR A 41 -2.37 3.10 16.33
CA THR A 41 -2.41 4.23 17.25
C THR A 41 -3.84 4.79 17.25
N PRO A 42 -4.54 4.78 18.40
CA PRO A 42 -5.87 5.32 18.47
C PRO A 42 -5.86 6.83 18.16
N PRO A 43 -6.88 7.36 17.46
CA PRO A 43 -7.04 8.80 17.30
C PRO A 43 -7.17 9.51 18.66
N VAL A 44 -6.81 10.79 18.70
CA VAL A 44 -7.03 11.64 19.89
C VAL A 44 -8.53 11.61 20.27
N PRO A 45 -8.90 11.44 21.54
CA PRO A 45 -10.29 11.44 21.97
C PRO A 45 -11.07 12.64 21.45
N GLY A 46 -12.29 12.41 20.96
CA GLY A 46 -13.15 13.45 20.37
C GLY A 46 -12.78 13.87 18.94
N THR A 47 -11.73 13.29 18.33
CA THR A 47 -11.43 13.50 16.91
C THR A 47 -12.61 13.05 16.05
N ARG A 48 -12.97 13.86 15.06
CA ARG A 48 -13.97 13.49 14.04
C ARG A 48 -13.37 13.57 12.64
N TYR A 49 -13.72 12.61 11.79
CA TYR A 49 -13.38 12.65 10.37
C TYR A 49 -14.49 13.36 9.61
N LEU A 50 -14.24 14.64 9.27
CA LEU A 50 -15.23 15.51 8.64
C LEU A 50 -14.72 15.96 7.25
N PRO A 51 -15.59 16.08 6.24
CA PRO A 51 -15.23 16.73 4.98
C PRO A 51 -14.70 18.13 5.24
N CYS A 52 -13.54 18.49 4.71
CA CYS A 52 -12.96 19.82 4.87
C CYS A 52 -13.23 20.61 3.58
N HIS A 53 -14.27 21.45 3.54
CA HIS A 53 -14.69 22.20 2.33
C HIS A 53 -13.76 23.37 1.97
N THR A 54 -12.45 23.19 2.10
CA THR A 54 -11.44 24.15 1.71
C THR A 54 -10.60 23.58 0.58
N THR A 55 -10.13 24.44 -0.32
CA THR A 55 -9.27 24.04 -1.44
C THR A 55 -7.91 23.51 -0.97
N ARG A 56 -7.40 23.98 0.19
CA ARG A 56 -6.18 23.45 0.84
C ARG A 56 -6.27 21.96 1.19
N CYS A 57 -7.47 21.46 1.40
CA CYS A 57 -7.75 20.05 1.69
C CYS A 57 -8.52 19.36 0.55
N ALA A 58 -8.59 19.98 -0.64
CA ALA A 58 -9.27 19.43 -1.82
C ALA A 58 -10.70 18.93 -1.55
N HIS A 59 -11.44 19.58 -0.63
CA HIS A 59 -12.78 19.15 -0.24
C HIS A 59 -12.86 17.72 0.35
N MET A 60 -11.73 17.13 0.76
CA MET A 60 -11.63 15.76 1.28
C MET A 60 -11.91 15.67 2.78
N THR A 61 -12.17 14.46 3.26
CA THR A 61 -12.36 14.16 4.68
C THR A 61 -11.01 14.12 5.40
N HIS A 62 -10.88 14.95 6.45
CA HIS A 62 -9.69 15.01 7.29
C HIS A 62 -10.05 14.88 8.77
N PRO A 63 -9.10 14.44 9.63
CA PRO A 63 -9.29 14.48 11.07
C PRO A 63 -9.41 15.93 11.56
N HIS A 64 -10.46 16.20 12.31
CA HIS A 64 -10.68 17.46 13.01
C HIS A 64 -10.66 17.22 14.52
N LEU A 65 -9.87 18.03 15.22
CA LEU A 65 -9.71 17.99 16.68
C LEU A 65 -10.77 18.88 17.35
N PRO A 66 -11.26 18.53 18.55
CA PRO A 66 -12.11 19.43 19.33
C PRO A 66 -11.44 20.79 19.54
N HIS A 67 -12.17 21.89 19.35
CA HIS A 67 -11.63 23.26 19.41
C HIS A 67 -12.33 24.17 20.44
N GLY A 68 -13.36 23.70 21.13
CA GLY A 68 -14.20 24.49 22.05
C GLY A 68 -15.62 24.67 21.53
N ASP A 69 -16.59 24.90 22.40
CA ASP A 69 -18.00 25.24 22.09
C ASP A 69 -18.72 24.31 21.11
N GLY A 70 -18.32 23.03 21.05
CA GLY A 70 -18.86 22.08 20.08
C GLY A 70 -18.36 22.32 18.65
N ALA A 71 -17.23 23.00 18.48
CA ALA A 71 -16.53 23.16 17.22
C ALA A 71 -15.36 22.18 17.05
N TRP A 72 -15.03 21.88 15.80
CA TRP A 72 -13.93 21.00 15.40
C TRP A 72 -13.00 21.71 14.42
N ARG A 73 -11.70 21.64 14.67
CA ARG A 73 -10.65 22.24 13.87
C ARG A 73 -9.90 21.21 13.04
N CYS A 74 -9.83 21.41 11.73
CA CYS A 74 -9.09 20.54 10.83
C CYS A 74 -7.60 20.50 11.22
N ARG A 75 -7.04 19.30 11.40
CA ARG A 75 -5.62 19.13 11.75
C ARG A 75 -4.68 19.56 10.62
N GLN A 76 -5.15 19.53 9.37
CA GLN A 76 -4.33 19.81 8.19
C GLN A 76 -4.29 21.30 7.82
N CYS A 77 -5.45 21.98 7.79
CA CYS A 77 -5.53 23.37 7.34
C CYS A 77 -6.02 24.36 8.39
N GLY A 78 -6.41 23.90 9.58
CA GLY A 78 -6.89 24.74 10.67
C GLY A 78 -8.34 25.24 10.53
N ASN A 79 -9.05 24.88 9.46
CA ASN A 79 -10.46 25.29 9.26
C ASN A 79 -11.35 24.77 10.38
N VAL A 80 -12.22 25.63 10.91
CA VAL A 80 -13.13 25.31 12.03
C VAL A 80 -14.54 25.05 11.50
N LYS A 81 -15.23 24.06 12.08
CA LYS A 81 -16.60 23.68 11.74
C LYS A 81 -17.42 23.39 13.00
N GLY A 82 -18.73 23.61 12.94
CA GLY A 82 -19.61 23.46 14.10
C GLY A 82 -19.56 24.67 15.00
N GLY A 83 -19.88 24.48 16.28
CA GLY A 83 -20.07 25.57 17.24
C GLY A 83 -21.54 25.91 17.45
N THR A 84 -21.89 26.37 18.66
CA THR A 84 -23.09 27.16 18.89
C THR A 84 -22.81 28.57 18.40
N GLN A 85 -23.40 28.96 17.26
CA GLN A 85 -23.46 30.37 16.87
C GLN A 85 -24.35 31.13 17.84
#